data_AF-A0A968TIW8-F1
#
_entry.id   AF-A0A968TIW8-F1
#
_cell.length_a   1.000
_cell.length_b   1.000
_cell.length_c   1.000
_cell.angle_alpha   90.00
_cell.angle_beta   90.00
_cell.angle_gamma   90.00
#
_symmetry.space_group_name_H-M   'P 1'
#
loop_
_entity.id
_entity.type
_entity.pdbx_description
1 polymer ?
#
loop_
_entity_poly.entity_id
_entity_poly.type
_entity_poly.pdbx_seq_one_letter_code
_entity_poly.pdbx_strand_id
1 'polypeptide(L)'
;MHRKFIHKSPQLHPLAKYVTEDATALMFNITVDKIERIECCVHMVYVHAAGVSRFVSYADYPPSLGAIAPDYFDVLRWHRRWRKKWHSKYAPNMWQKYYIYQLHESFSLNELFGWWKVVRLLKFVLSEDAWLKLSQAYQCEKSAWEN
;
A
#
# COMPACT_ATOMS: atom_id res chain seq x y z
N MET A 1 21.12 1.46 13.46
CA MET A 1 19.95 1.24 12.60
C MET A 1 20.10 2.15 11.38
N HIS A 2 20.46 1.62 10.21
CA HIS A 2 20.54 2.44 8.99
C HIS A 2 19.13 2.78 8.53
N ARG A 3 18.86 4.07 8.31
CA ARG A 3 17.57 4.55 7.82
C ARG A 3 17.48 4.19 6.33
N LYS A 4 16.60 3.25 5.96
CA LYS A 4 16.40 2.85 4.55
C LYS A 4 15.77 3.97 3.72
N PHE A 5 15.07 4.92 4.35
CA PHE A 5 14.46 6.05 3.66
C PHE A 5 15.43 7.23 3.47
N ILE A 6 15.55 7.68 2.22
CA ILE A 6 16.31 8.86 1.83
C ILE A 6 15.37 9.85 1.16
N HIS A 7 15.21 11.04 1.73
CA HIS A 7 14.45 12.12 1.11
C HIS A 7 15.39 12.95 0.23
N LYS A 8 15.25 12.83 -1.10
CA LYS A 8 16.10 13.53 -2.07
C LYS A 8 15.57 14.92 -2.45
N SER A 9 14.39 15.28 -1.96
CA SER A 9 13.73 16.56 -2.23
C SER A 9 13.28 17.22 -0.93
N PRO A 10 13.42 18.55 -0.78
CA PRO A 10 12.87 19.29 0.35
C PRO A 10 11.33 19.30 0.34
N GLN A 11 10.73 19.14 -0.84
CA GLN A 11 9.28 19.00 -1.01
C GLN A 11 8.95 17.56 -1.39
N LEU A 12 8.26 16.86 -0.49
CA LEU A 12 7.78 15.52 -0.77
C LEU A 12 6.48 15.58 -1.57
N HIS A 13 6.35 14.63 -2.49
CA HIS A 13 5.09 14.42 -3.17
C HIS A 13 3.99 14.08 -2.13
N PRO A 14 2.75 14.57 -2.26
CA PRO A 14 1.71 14.34 -1.24
C PRO A 14 1.42 12.87 -0.94
N LEU A 15 1.52 12.01 -1.96
CA LEU A 15 1.37 10.55 -1.81
C LEU A 15 2.59 9.85 -1.17
N ALA A 16 3.67 10.58 -0.86
CA ALA A 16 4.84 10.00 -0.17
C ALA A 16 4.49 9.44 1.22
N LYS A 17 3.40 9.94 1.82
CA LYS A 17 2.84 9.46 3.09
C LYS A 17 2.37 8.00 3.07
N TYR A 18 2.26 7.38 1.89
CA TYR A 18 1.86 5.97 1.71
C TYR A 18 3.03 5.03 1.40
N VAL A 19 4.27 5.56 1.32
CA VAL A 19 5.43 4.74 1.00
C VAL A 19 5.93 4.07 2.29
N THR A 20 5.81 2.75 2.34
CA THR A 20 6.31 1.92 3.45
C THR A 20 7.25 0.83 2.95
N GLU A 21 8.04 0.26 3.86
CA GLU A 21 8.90 -0.89 3.53
C GLU A 21 8.04 -2.09 3.12
N ASP A 22 6.97 -2.39 3.85
CA ASP A 22 6.08 -3.52 3.56
C ASP A 22 5.40 -3.40 2.20
N ALA A 23 4.86 -2.22 1.88
CA ALA A 23 4.25 -1.99 0.58
C ALA A 23 5.27 -2.11 -0.55
N THR A 24 6.51 -1.70 -0.31
CA THR A 24 7.62 -1.83 -1.27
C THR A 24 8.02 -3.30 -1.44
N ALA A 25 8.18 -4.03 -0.33
CA ALA A 25 8.54 -5.44 -0.30
C ALA A 25 7.52 -6.27 -1.08
N LEU A 26 6.22 -6.07 -0.80
CA LEU A 26 5.12 -6.72 -1.50
C LEU A 26 5.01 -6.31 -2.97
N MET A 27 5.29 -5.04 -3.31
CA MET A 27 5.30 -4.56 -4.70
C MET A 27 6.30 -5.34 -5.57
N PHE A 28 7.46 -5.67 -5.00
CA PHE A 28 8.54 -6.36 -5.71
C PHE A 28 8.66 -7.84 -5.38
N ASN A 29 7.76 -8.40 -4.57
CA ASN A 29 7.80 -9.78 -4.13
C ASN A 29 9.16 -10.15 -3.50
N ILE A 30 9.64 -9.28 -2.61
CA ILE A 30 10.86 -9.45 -1.83
C ILE A 30 10.53 -9.32 -0.35
N THR A 31 11.48 -9.66 0.51
CA THR A 31 11.39 -9.44 1.95
C THR A 31 11.94 -8.07 2.32
N VAL A 32 11.52 -7.52 3.45
CA VAL A 32 11.89 -6.16 3.89
C VAL A 32 13.40 -6.03 4.14
N ASP A 33 14.07 -7.08 4.57
CA ASP A 33 15.53 -7.14 4.76
C ASP A 33 16.31 -7.00 3.45
N LYS A 34 15.71 -7.37 2.31
CA LYS A 34 16.33 -7.20 0.99
C LYS A 34 16.31 -5.75 0.50
N ILE A 35 15.50 -4.89 1.11
CA ILE A 35 15.45 -3.46 0.78
C ILE A 35 16.68 -2.79 1.37
N GLU A 36 17.54 -2.27 0.50
CA GLU A 36 18.73 -1.52 0.92
C GLU A 36 18.39 -0.05 1.15
N ARG A 37 17.65 0.56 0.21
CA ARG A 37 17.16 1.94 0.34
C ARG A 37 15.95 2.25 -0.52
N ILE A 38 15.14 3.16 -0.02
CA ILE A 38 13.97 3.77 -0.67
C ILE A 38 14.24 5.27 -0.74
N GLU A 39 14.42 5.80 -1.95
CA GLU A 39 14.65 7.22 -2.17
C GLU A 39 13.37 7.91 -2.64
N CYS A 40 12.84 8.80 -1.80
CA CYS A 40 11.69 9.62 -2.12
C CYS A 40 12.16 10.85 -2.92
N CYS A 41 12.07 10.77 -4.25
CA CYS A 41 12.35 11.87 -5.17
C CYS A 41 11.10 12.74 -5.37
N VAL A 42 11.24 13.90 -6.04
CA VAL A 42 10.15 14.88 -6.22
C VAL A 42 8.87 14.25 -6.82
N HIS A 43 9.00 13.36 -7.81
CA HIS A 43 7.86 12.82 -8.57
C HIS A 43 7.72 11.29 -8.49
N MET A 44 8.73 10.59 -7.99
CA MET A 44 8.80 9.14 -7.98
C MET A 44 9.53 8.65 -6.74
N VAL A 45 9.38 7.35 -6.46
CA VAL A 45 10.18 6.63 -5.48
C VAL A 45 11.18 5.77 -6.24
N TYR A 46 12.45 5.88 -5.90
CA TYR A 46 13.47 4.94 -6.36
C TYR A 46 13.68 3.86 -5.30
N VAL A 47 13.63 2.60 -5.72
CA VAL A 47 13.82 1.45 -4.83
C VAL A 47 15.08 0.71 -5.27
N HIS A 48 16.01 0.58 -4.33
CA HIS A 48 17.20 -0.25 -4.44
C HIS A 48 17.14 -1.38 -3.41
N ALA A 49 17.12 -2.60 -3.90
CA ALA A 49 17.04 -3.81 -3.11
C ALA A 49 17.77 -4.96 -3.83
N ALA A 50 18.01 -6.08 -3.15
CA ALA A 50 18.64 -7.24 -3.76
C ALA A 50 17.86 -7.70 -5.01
N GLY A 51 18.45 -7.56 -6.19
CA GLY A 51 17.83 -7.91 -7.47
C GLY A 51 16.80 -6.90 -8.00
N VAL A 52 16.63 -5.72 -7.37
CA VAL A 52 15.68 -4.68 -7.77
C VAL A 52 16.35 -3.30 -7.77
N SER A 53 16.31 -2.63 -8.92
CA SER A 53 16.73 -1.24 -9.07
C SER A 53 15.75 -0.53 -9.99
N ARG A 54 14.72 0.11 -9.44
CA ARG A 54 13.58 0.63 -10.22
C ARG A 54 12.98 1.89 -9.65
N PHE A 55 12.50 2.75 -10.55
CA PHE A 55 11.62 3.87 -10.22
C PHE A 55 10.16 3.43 -10.27
N VAL A 56 9.40 3.80 -9.23
CA VAL A 56 7.97 3.56 -9.12
C VAL A 56 7.22 4.86 -8.81
N SER A 57 5.96 4.91 -9.22
CA SER A 57 5.11 6.08 -8.98
C SER A 57 4.59 6.03 -7.55
N TYR A 58 4.53 7.18 -6.86
CA TYR A 58 3.86 7.26 -5.56
C TYR A 58 2.39 6.77 -5.63
N ALA A 59 1.71 6.98 -6.76
CA ALA A 59 0.35 6.50 -6.98
C ALA A 59 0.22 4.97 -7.17
N ASP A 60 1.33 4.22 -7.15
CA ASP A 60 1.30 2.75 -7.13
C ASP A 60 1.17 2.21 -5.68
N TYR A 61 1.45 3.03 -4.65
CA TYR A 61 1.42 2.63 -3.24
C TYR A 61 0.02 2.72 -2.60
N PRO A 62 -0.45 1.67 -1.90
CA PRO A 62 -1.67 1.71 -1.09
C PRO A 62 -1.46 2.47 0.23
N PRO A 63 -2.51 3.11 0.79
CA PRO A 63 -2.49 3.61 2.15
C PRO A 63 -2.16 2.52 3.19
N SER A 64 -1.30 2.85 4.17
CA SER A 64 -0.97 1.97 5.28
C SER A 64 -1.78 2.28 6.53
N LEU A 65 -1.78 1.37 7.50
CA LEU A 65 -2.30 1.63 8.83
C LEU A 65 -1.54 2.80 9.46
N GLY A 66 -2.28 3.69 10.14
CA GLY A 66 -1.73 4.92 10.72
C GLY A 66 -1.38 6.02 9.72
N ALA A 67 -1.44 5.76 8.40
CA ALA A 67 -1.30 6.82 7.42
C ALA A 67 -2.47 7.80 7.49
N ILE A 68 -2.19 9.06 7.14
CA ILE A 68 -3.24 10.07 6.99
C ILE A 68 -4.24 9.59 5.95
N ALA A 69 -5.54 9.68 6.28
CA ALA A 69 -6.61 9.27 5.38
C ALA A 69 -6.49 9.97 4.01
N PRO A 70 -6.83 9.28 2.92
CA PRO A 70 -6.80 9.89 1.59
C PRO A 70 -7.79 11.03 1.46
N ASP A 71 -7.30 12.12 0.89
CA ASP A 71 -8.14 13.23 0.46
C ASP A 71 -8.61 13.03 -0.99
N TYR A 72 -9.46 13.95 -1.44
CA TYR A 72 -9.97 13.95 -2.80
C TYR A 72 -8.85 14.01 -3.87
N PHE A 73 -7.78 14.75 -3.62
CA PHE A 73 -6.68 14.88 -4.58
C PHE A 73 -5.82 13.62 -4.67
N ASP A 74 -5.64 12.90 -3.57
CA ASP A 74 -4.99 11.59 -3.56
C ASP A 74 -5.72 10.61 -4.46
N VAL A 75 -7.05 10.55 -4.30
CA VAL A 75 -7.95 9.74 -5.12
C VAL A 75 -7.84 10.10 -6.60
N LEU A 76 -7.86 11.40 -6.93
CA LEU A 76 -7.68 11.85 -8.32
C LEU A 76 -6.35 11.41 -8.91
N ARG A 77 -5.25 11.49 -8.16
CA ARG A 77 -3.92 11.05 -8.62
C ARG A 77 -3.90 9.55 -8.90
N TRP A 78 -4.51 8.75 -8.03
CA TRP A 78 -4.67 7.31 -8.24
C TRP A 78 -5.47 7.00 -9.50
N HIS A 79 -6.68 7.54 -9.66
CA HIS A 79 -7.48 7.27 -10.85
C HIS A 79 -6.80 7.73 -12.15
N ARG A 80 -6.06 8.84 -12.15
CA ARG A 80 -5.26 9.26 -13.32
C ARG A 80 -4.17 8.22 -13.65
N ARG A 81 -3.47 7.72 -12.64
CA ARG A 81 -2.45 6.67 -12.80
C ARG A 81 -3.08 5.38 -13.32
N TRP A 82 -4.19 4.94 -12.74
CA TRP A 82 -4.81 3.66 -13.06
C TRP A 82 -5.41 3.64 -14.46
N ARG A 83 -6.08 4.72 -14.86
CA ARG A 83 -6.56 4.87 -16.24
C ARG A 83 -5.42 4.86 -17.26
N LYS A 84 -4.30 5.52 -16.95
CA LYS A 84 -3.15 5.60 -17.86
C LYS A 84 -2.38 4.28 -17.98
N LYS A 85 -2.20 3.56 -16.87
CA LYS A 85 -1.32 2.37 -16.82
C LYS A 85 -2.06 1.04 -17.03
N TRP A 86 -3.29 0.93 -16.54
CA TRP A 86 -4.05 -0.31 -16.53
C TRP A 86 -5.44 -0.18 -17.18
N HIS A 87 -5.76 0.98 -17.78
CA HIS A 87 -7.09 1.27 -18.34
C HIS A 87 -8.25 0.97 -17.38
N SER A 88 -7.98 1.10 -16.07
CA SER A 88 -8.91 0.73 -15.01
C SER A 88 -9.34 1.96 -14.22
N LYS A 89 -10.60 1.95 -13.77
CA LYS A 89 -11.10 2.87 -12.74
C LYS A 89 -10.84 2.37 -11.32
N TYR A 90 -10.46 1.11 -11.15
CA TYR A 90 -10.23 0.47 -9.86
C TYR A 90 -8.75 0.37 -9.52
N ALA A 91 -8.46 0.23 -8.23
CA ALA A 91 -7.12 -0.03 -7.71
C ALA A 91 -6.53 -1.31 -8.34
N PRO A 92 -5.20 -1.38 -8.54
CA PRO A 92 -4.54 -2.55 -9.10
C PRO A 92 -4.60 -3.74 -8.14
N ASN A 93 -4.57 -4.96 -8.66
CA ASN A 93 -4.60 -6.20 -7.88
C ASN A 93 -3.52 -6.28 -6.79
N MET A 94 -2.40 -5.56 -6.96
CA MET A 94 -1.37 -5.46 -5.93
C MET A 94 -1.90 -4.88 -4.62
N TRP A 95 -2.81 -3.89 -4.65
CA TRP A 95 -3.42 -3.33 -3.45
C TRP A 95 -4.24 -4.38 -2.69
N GLN A 96 -4.99 -5.19 -3.43
CA GLN A 96 -5.73 -6.30 -2.83
C GLN A 96 -4.79 -7.29 -2.15
N LYS A 97 -3.70 -7.70 -2.82
CA LYS A 97 -2.69 -8.59 -2.22
C LYS A 97 -2.08 -7.99 -0.96
N TYR A 98 -1.77 -6.69 -1.00
CA TYR A 98 -1.23 -5.96 0.14
C TYR A 98 -2.18 -6.02 1.34
N TYR A 99 -3.45 -5.67 1.18
CA TYR A 99 -4.38 -5.67 2.30
C TYR A 99 -4.73 -7.08 2.79
N ILE A 100 -4.82 -8.07 1.90
CA ILE A 100 -5.00 -9.48 2.32
C ILE A 100 -3.83 -9.91 3.21
N TYR A 101 -2.59 -9.62 2.79
CA TYR A 101 -1.40 -9.92 3.60
C TYR A 101 -1.46 -9.23 4.97
N GLN A 102 -1.78 -7.93 5.01
CA GLN A 102 -1.85 -7.19 6.28
C GLN A 102 -2.95 -7.70 7.23
N LEU A 103 -4.07 -8.17 6.68
CA LEU A 103 -5.13 -8.78 7.49
C LEU A 103 -4.67 -10.11 8.11
N HIS A 104 -4.01 -10.98 7.33
CA HIS A 104 -3.49 -12.26 7.82
C HIS A 104 -2.34 -12.10 8.82
N GLU A 105 -1.46 -11.13 8.60
CA GLU A 105 -0.27 -10.91 9.44
C GLU A 105 -0.55 -9.96 10.62
N SER A 106 -1.81 -9.62 10.89
CA SER A 106 -2.16 -8.75 12.03
C SER A 106 -1.84 -9.43 13.36
N PHE A 107 -1.05 -8.78 14.21
CA PHE A 107 -0.60 -9.36 15.49
C PHE A 107 -1.59 -9.18 16.64
N SER A 108 -2.68 -8.45 16.41
CA SER A 108 -3.72 -8.25 17.40
C SER A 108 -5.07 -7.95 16.74
N LEU A 109 -6.15 -8.19 17.48
CA LEU A 109 -7.50 -7.83 17.05
C LEU A 109 -7.65 -6.32 16.77
N ASN A 110 -6.97 -5.47 17.54
CA ASN A 110 -6.99 -4.01 17.33
C ASN A 110 -6.30 -3.63 16.02
N GLU A 111 -5.18 -4.27 15.69
CA GLU A 111 -4.47 -4.07 14.43
C GLU A 111 -5.32 -4.55 13.24
N LEU A 112 -5.93 -5.74 13.34
CA LEU A 112 -6.85 -6.27 12.35
C LEU A 112 -8.02 -5.29 12.08
N PHE A 113 -8.64 -4.75 13.14
CA PHE A 113 -9.68 -3.74 13.02
C PHE A 113 -9.16 -2.44 12.38
N GLY A 114 -7.94 -2.04 12.70
CA GLY A 114 -7.27 -0.90 12.10
C GLY A 114 -7.15 -1.07 10.59
N TRP A 115 -6.59 -2.19 10.13
CA TRP A 115 -6.48 -2.51 8.71
C TRP A 115 -7.84 -2.57 8.01
N TRP A 116 -8.83 -3.18 8.65
CA TRP A 116 -10.18 -3.24 8.08
C TRP A 116 -10.81 -1.84 7.92
N LYS A 117 -10.57 -0.91 8.84
CA LYS A 117 -10.99 0.49 8.69
C LYS A 117 -10.35 1.14 7.47
N VAL A 118 -9.05 0.93 7.23
CA VAL A 118 -8.37 1.43 6.03
C VAL A 118 -9.00 0.87 4.76
N VAL A 119 -9.24 -0.44 4.70
CA VAL A 119 -9.89 -1.09 3.55
C VAL A 119 -11.29 -0.54 3.30
N ARG A 120 -12.10 -0.34 4.35
CA ARG A 120 -13.43 0.25 4.25
C ARG A 120 -13.41 1.67 3.68
N LEU A 121 -12.44 2.50 4.09
CA LEU A 121 -12.27 3.84 3.53
C LEU A 121 -12.01 3.79 2.02
N LEU A 122 -11.37 2.74 1.53
CA LEU A 122 -11.02 2.56 0.13
C LEU A 122 -12.05 1.77 -0.68
N LYS A 123 -13.20 1.39 -0.11
CA LYS A 123 -14.22 0.58 -0.80
C LYS A 123 -14.59 1.14 -2.18
N PHE A 124 -14.66 2.46 -2.31
CA PHE A 124 -15.07 3.13 -3.56
C PHE A 124 -14.04 3.01 -4.70
N VAL A 125 -12.77 2.71 -4.40
CA VAL A 125 -11.73 2.46 -5.42
C VAL A 125 -11.52 0.99 -5.72
N LEU A 126 -12.11 0.09 -4.93
CA LEU A 126 -11.97 -1.35 -5.11
C LEU A 126 -13.03 -1.88 -6.08
N SER A 127 -12.68 -2.92 -6.85
CA SER A 127 -13.66 -3.70 -7.59
C SER A 127 -14.51 -4.54 -6.62
N GLU A 128 -15.68 -4.99 -7.07
CA GLU A 128 -16.55 -5.85 -6.27
C GLU A 128 -15.86 -7.17 -5.88
N ASP A 129 -15.10 -7.78 -6.80
CA ASP A 129 -14.30 -8.97 -6.54
C ASP A 129 -13.23 -8.73 -5.46
N ALA A 130 -12.49 -7.61 -5.57
CA ALA A 130 -11.49 -7.26 -4.57
C ALA A 130 -12.13 -7.01 -3.19
N TRP A 131 -13.27 -6.31 -3.16
CA TRP A 131 -14.04 -6.07 -1.94
C TRP A 131 -14.53 -7.37 -1.29
N LEU A 132 -15.05 -8.31 -2.09
CA LEU A 132 -15.51 -9.62 -1.61
C LEU A 132 -14.37 -10.40 -0.96
N LYS A 133 -13.24 -10.54 -1.65
CA LYS A 133 -12.06 -11.29 -1.15
C LYS A 133 -11.48 -10.66 0.12
N LEU A 134 -11.41 -9.33 0.19
CA LEU A 134 -10.96 -8.63 1.39
C LEU A 134 -11.93 -8.81 2.56
N SER A 135 -13.23 -8.79 2.29
CA SER A 135 -14.26 -9.03 3.31
C SER A 135 -14.15 -10.46 3.87
N GLN A 136 -13.94 -11.45 2.98
CA GLN A 136 -13.76 -12.85 3.39
C GLN A 136 -12.50 -13.04 4.24
N ALA A 137 -11.37 -12.46 3.82
CA ALA A 137 -10.12 -12.52 4.60
C ALA A 137 -10.30 -11.93 6.01
N TYR A 138 -10.91 -10.75 6.11
CA TYR A 138 -11.19 -10.13 7.41
C TYR A 138 -12.12 -10.97 8.29
N GLN A 139 -13.19 -11.55 7.75
CA GLN A 139 -14.11 -12.38 8.54
C GLN A 139 -13.44 -13.68 9.03
N CYS A 140 -12.59 -14.28 8.20
CA CYS A 140 -11.81 -15.46 8.57
C CYS A 140 -10.89 -15.15 9.76
N GLU A 141 -10.08 -14.09 9.65
CA GLU A 141 -9.18 -13.68 10.72
C GLU A 141 -9.93 -13.27 11.98
N LYS A 142 -10.98 -12.46 11.85
CA LYS A 142 -11.79 -12.04 13.01
C LYS A 142 -12.36 -13.23 13.77
N SER A 143 -12.86 -14.24 13.05
CA SER A 143 -13.39 -15.46 13.66
C SER A 143 -12.30 -16.26 14.36
N ALA A 144 -11.08 -16.29 13.84
CA ALA A 144 -9.95 -16.97 14.47
C ALA A 144 -9.52 -16.32 15.80
N TRP A 145 -9.66 -15.00 15.93
CA TRP A 145 -9.38 -14.27 17.17
C TRP A 145 -10.51 -14.34 18.21
N GLU A 146 -11.74 -14.60 17.78
CA GLU A 146 -12.93 -14.65 18.65
C GLU A 146 -13.22 -16.05 19.23
N ASN A 147 -12.51 -17.08 18.76
CA ASN A 147 -12.57 -18.47 19.27
C ASN A 147 -11.38 -18.79 20.17
#